data_AF-A0A1Y0GXB7-F1
#
_entry.id   AF-A0A1Y0GXB7-F1
#
_cell.length_a   1.000
_cell.length_b   1.000
_cell.length_c   1.000
_cell.angle_alpha   90.00
_cell.angle_beta   90.00
_cell.angle_gamma   90.00
#
_symmetry.space_group_name_H-M   'P 1'
#
loop_
_entity.id
_entity.type
_entity.pdbx_description
1 polymer ?
#
loop_
_entity_poly.entity_id
_entity_poly.type
_entity_poly.pdbx_seq_one_letter_code
_entity_poly.pdbx_strand_id
1 'polypeptide(L)'
;MAKISVQLYTLRSLMEKDFWGTLTGLGQAGFKNVEMAGLGGFTAEEVRAGLAERGMKAHSMHVGFERVRDDMDAVVAEAHTLGCEFVVVPWIDPKKFDRQWIGVAQSMSGLADRLRVHDLWLGYHNHAFEFEHQDGRPGFEIFWENAGENLIAELDLFWVKKGGMIRWTG
;
A
#
# COMPACT_ATOMS: atom_id res chain seq x y z
N MET A 1 -18.36 -15.12 3.96
CA MET A 1 -18.02 -14.05 4.94
C MET A 1 -17.05 -13.09 4.28
N ALA A 2 -17.19 -11.79 4.52
CA ALA A 2 -16.21 -10.80 4.07
C ALA A 2 -14.86 -11.05 4.76
N LYS A 3 -13.76 -11.01 4.00
CA LYS A 3 -12.41 -11.03 4.55
C LYS A 3 -12.07 -9.62 5.00
N ILE A 4 -11.78 -9.44 6.28
CA ILE A 4 -11.33 -8.17 6.83
C ILE A 4 -9.82 -8.22 7.00
N SER A 5 -9.13 -7.20 6.48
CA SER A 5 -7.69 -6.98 6.63
C SER A 5 -7.43 -5.73 7.47
N VAL A 6 -6.35 -5.76 8.25
CA VAL A 6 -5.86 -4.58 9.00
C VAL A 6 -4.56 -4.11 8.40
N GLN A 7 -4.49 -2.83 8.02
CA GLN A 7 -3.24 -2.17 7.68
C GLN A 7 -2.41 -1.93 8.95
N LEU A 8 -1.28 -2.63 9.07
CA LEU A 8 -0.42 -2.62 10.26
C LEU A 8 0.17 -1.24 10.59
N TYR A 9 0.28 -0.32 9.63
CA TYR A 9 0.70 1.05 9.89
C TYR A 9 -0.23 1.81 10.86
N THR A 10 -1.52 1.43 10.92
CA THR A 10 -2.47 1.94 11.93
C THR A 10 -1.98 1.66 13.35
N LEU A 11 -1.25 0.56 13.55
CA LEU A 11 -0.71 0.12 14.83
C LEU A 11 0.81 0.36 14.96
N ARG A 12 1.41 1.17 14.08
CA ARG A 12 2.88 1.34 13.97
C ARG A 12 3.60 1.47 15.31
N SER A 13 3.09 2.26 16.26
CA SER A 13 3.72 2.44 17.57
C SER A 13 3.68 1.18 18.45
N LEU A 14 2.67 0.33 18.29
CA LEU A 14 2.61 -0.98 18.93
C LEU A 14 3.50 -1.99 18.19
N MET A 15 3.50 -1.95 16.86
CA MET A 15 4.34 -2.81 16.02
C MET A 15 5.84 -2.58 16.28
N GLU A 16 6.26 -1.32 16.44
CA GLU A 16 7.63 -0.93 16.81
C GLU A 16 8.02 -1.42 18.20
N LYS A 17 7.06 -1.42 19.15
CA LYS A 17 7.31 -1.83 20.53
C LYS A 17 7.35 -3.35 20.69
N ASP A 18 6.40 -4.04 20.06
CA ASP A 18 6.23 -5.50 20.15
C ASP A 18 5.46 -6.01 18.92
N PHE A 19 6.21 -6.30 17.87
CA PHE A 19 5.68 -6.78 16.58
C PHE A 19 4.82 -8.05 16.74
N TRP A 20 5.35 -9.05 17.45
CA TRP A 20 4.69 -10.35 17.60
C TRP A 20 3.55 -10.33 18.60
N GLY A 21 3.67 -9.58 19.70
CA GLY A 21 2.60 -9.37 20.66
C GLY A 21 1.42 -8.63 20.03
N THR A 22 1.69 -7.63 19.20
CA THR A 22 0.65 -6.89 18.47
C THR A 22 -0.11 -7.78 17.49
N LEU A 23 0.60 -8.60 16.69
CA LEU A 23 -0.04 -9.58 15.80
C LEU A 23 -0.86 -10.64 16.56
N THR A 24 -0.36 -11.10 17.70
CA THR A 24 -1.11 -12.01 18.58
C THR A 24 -2.41 -11.37 19.06
N GLY A 25 -2.36 -10.11 19.50
CA GLY A 25 -3.53 -9.35 19.93
C GLY A 25 -4.57 -9.17 18.81
N LEU A 26 -4.12 -8.89 17.59
CA LEU A 26 -5.00 -8.83 16.40
C LEU A 26 -5.70 -10.17 16.13
N GLY A 27 -4.96 -11.28 16.21
CA GLY A 27 -5.52 -12.61 16.04
C GLY A 27 -6.58 -12.95 17.10
N GLN A 28 -6.34 -12.55 18.36
CA GLN A 28 -7.30 -12.69 19.46
C GLN A 28 -8.55 -11.82 19.28
N ALA A 29 -8.41 -10.63 18.68
CA ALA A 29 -9.52 -9.76 18.31
C ALA A 29 -10.32 -10.26 17.09
N GLY A 30 -9.90 -11.36 16.46
CA GLY A 30 -10.62 -12.02 15.38
C GLY A 30 -10.11 -11.68 13.97
N PHE A 31 -9.07 -10.87 13.83
CA PHE A 31 -8.49 -10.58 12.51
C PHE A 31 -7.69 -11.77 11.98
N LYS A 32 -7.83 -12.02 10.67
CA LYS A 32 -7.18 -13.14 9.96
C LYS A 32 -6.34 -12.70 8.78
N ASN A 33 -6.44 -11.44 8.38
CA ASN A 33 -5.68 -10.90 7.27
C ASN A 33 -5.05 -9.57 7.69
N VAL A 34 -3.87 -9.29 7.15
CA VAL A 34 -3.15 -8.04 7.37
C VAL A 34 -2.63 -7.50 6.05
N GLU A 35 -2.45 -6.19 6.02
CA GLU A 35 -1.60 -5.54 5.04
C GLU A 35 -0.32 -5.10 5.74
N MET A 36 0.81 -5.52 5.20
CA MET A 36 2.11 -5.29 5.81
C MET A 36 2.55 -3.83 5.65
N ALA A 37 3.25 -3.31 6.65
CA ALA A 37 3.92 -2.01 6.60
C ALA A 37 5.35 -2.19 7.11
N GLY A 38 6.19 -2.76 6.25
CA GLY A 38 7.51 -3.28 6.64
C GLY A 38 7.44 -4.62 7.39
N LEU A 39 8.61 -5.19 7.65
CA LEU A 39 8.77 -6.53 8.23
C LEU A 39 9.16 -6.52 9.72
N GLY A 40 9.21 -5.34 10.36
CA GLY A 40 9.54 -5.23 11.79
C GLY A 40 10.96 -5.66 12.16
N GLY A 41 11.90 -5.67 11.21
CA GLY A 41 13.28 -6.15 11.40
C GLY A 41 13.48 -7.66 11.20
N PHE A 42 12.43 -8.38 10.80
CA PHE A 42 12.49 -9.80 10.48
C PHE A 42 12.62 -10.04 8.97
N THR A 43 13.00 -11.25 8.60
CA THR A 43 12.94 -11.73 7.21
C THR A 43 11.50 -12.02 6.77
N ALA A 44 11.25 -12.07 5.47
CA ALA A 44 9.92 -12.39 4.95
C ALA A 44 9.48 -13.82 5.34
N GLU A 45 10.42 -14.76 5.43
CA GLU A 45 10.19 -16.14 5.85
C GLU A 45 9.74 -16.21 7.31
N GLU A 46 10.43 -15.50 8.21
CA GLU A 46 10.06 -15.39 9.62
C GLU A 46 8.67 -14.77 9.77
N VAL A 47 8.39 -13.70 9.02
CA VAL A 47 7.06 -13.06 9.02
C VAL A 47 5.99 -14.02 8.54
N ARG A 48 6.20 -14.76 7.44
CA ARG A 48 5.22 -15.74 6.96
C ARG A 48 4.97 -16.84 7.97
N ALA A 49 6.02 -17.40 8.56
CA ALA A 49 5.90 -18.43 9.58
C ALA A 49 5.11 -17.91 10.79
N GLY A 50 5.48 -16.74 11.31
CA GLY A 50 4.82 -16.13 12.47
C GLY A 50 3.36 -15.75 12.21
N LEU A 51 3.00 -15.29 11.00
CA LEU A 51 1.60 -15.09 10.61
C LEU A 51 0.84 -16.41 10.57
N ALA A 52 1.43 -17.46 9.98
CA ALA A 52 0.81 -18.78 9.88
C ALA A 52 0.53 -19.41 11.25
N GLU A 53 1.47 -19.31 12.20
CA GLU A 53 1.29 -19.75 13.60
C GLU A 53 0.08 -19.11 14.28
N ARG A 54 -0.24 -17.86 13.89
CA ARG A 54 -1.36 -17.08 14.42
C ARG A 54 -2.65 -17.28 13.61
N GLY A 55 -2.61 -18.14 12.60
CA GLY A 55 -3.72 -18.36 11.67
C GLY A 55 -4.05 -17.10 10.86
N MET A 56 -3.04 -16.28 10.57
CA MET A 56 -3.15 -15.03 9.83
C MET A 56 -2.43 -15.14 8.47
N LYS A 57 -2.79 -14.25 7.54
CA LYS A 57 -2.14 -14.14 6.23
C LYS A 57 -1.93 -12.68 5.84
N ALA A 58 -0.89 -12.41 5.06
CA ALA A 58 -0.78 -11.15 4.33
C ALA A 58 -1.45 -11.32 2.95
N HIS A 59 -2.02 -10.23 2.43
CA HIS A 59 -2.48 -10.16 1.02
C HIS A 59 -1.86 -8.99 0.27
N SER A 60 -1.43 -7.96 1.00
CA SER A 60 -0.82 -6.76 0.45
C SER A 60 0.33 -6.31 1.34
N MET A 61 1.23 -5.52 0.78
CA MET A 61 2.29 -4.83 1.51
C MET A 61 2.51 -3.41 1.00
N HIS A 62 2.64 -2.47 1.94
CA HIS A 62 3.05 -1.10 1.68
C HIS A 62 4.55 -1.02 1.50
N VAL A 63 5.00 -0.52 0.34
CA VAL A 63 6.41 -0.41 -0.05
C VAL A 63 6.65 0.97 -0.64
N GLY A 64 7.69 1.67 -0.19
CA GLY A 64 8.03 3.00 -0.70
C GLY A 64 8.35 2.99 -2.20
N PHE A 65 7.96 4.05 -2.91
CA PHE A 65 8.13 4.20 -4.36
C PHE A 65 9.56 3.90 -4.82
N GLU A 66 10.56 4.50 -4.16
CA GLU A 66 11.97 4.32 -4.51
C GLU A 66 12.40 2.86 -4.38
N ARG A 67 11.89 2.13 -3.40
CA ARG A 67 12.22 0.71 -3.21
C ARG A 67 11.61 -0.17 -4.31
N VAL A 68 10.36 0.10 -4.71
CA VAL A 68 9.76 -0.60 -5.85
C VAL A 68 10.55 -0.33 -7.14
N ARG A 69 11.06 0.89 -7.31
CA ARG A 69 11.83 1.29 -8.49
C ARG A 69 13.23 0.68 -8.52
N ASP A 70 13.95 0.78 -7.40
CA ASP A 70 15.40 0.54 -7.34
C ASP A 70 15.76 -0.88 -6.85
N ASP A 71 14.83 -1.57 -6.18
CA ASP A 71 15.03 -2.87 -5.52
C ASP A 71 13.86 -3.83 -5.80
N MET A 72 13.33 -3.79 -7.03
CA MET A 72 12.14 -4.56 -7.44
C MET A 72 12.29 -6.06 -7.19
N ASP A 73 13.45 -6.63 -7.50
CA ASP A 73 13.67 -8.08 -7.37
C ASP A 73 13.52 -8.56 -5.91
N ALA A 74 14.02 -7.78 -4.95
CA ALA A 74 13.84 -8.07 -3.54
C ALA A 74 12.38 -7.89 -3.11
N VAL A 75 11.69 -6.85 -3.60
CA VAL A 75 10.26 -6.64 -3.32
C VAL A 75 9.41 -7.79 -3.86
N VAL A 76 9.69 -8.27 -5.08
CA VAL A 76 9.03 -9.43 -5.69
C VAL A 76 9.27 -10.69 -4.86
N ALA A 77 10.52 -10.95 -4.46
CA ALA A 77 10.86 -12.09 -3.62
C ALA A 77 10.12 -12.04 -2.27
N GLU A 78 10.10 -10.89 -1.59
CA GLU A 78 9.38 -10.71 -0.33
C GLU A 78 7.87 -10.90 -0.51
N ALA A 79 7.27 -10.32 -1.55
CA ALA A 79 5.83 -10.44 -1.81
C ALA A 79 5.44 -11.90 -2.04
N HIS A 80 6.20 -12.65 -2.85
CA HIS A 80 5.97 -14.08 -3.06
C HIS A 80 6.22 -14.90 -1.79
N THR A 81 7.29 -14.60 -1.05
CA THR A 81 7.54 -15.25 0.24
C THR A 81 6.41 -14.99 1.19
N LEU A 82 5.80 -13.81 1.26
CA LEU A 82 4.66 -13.54 2.15
C LEU A 82 3.32 -14.08 1.62
N GLY A 83 3.24 -14.36 0.32
CA GLY A 83 2.00 -14.71 -0.37
C GLY A 83 1.11 -13.48 -0.65
N CYS A 84 1.72 -12.30 -0.78
CA CYS A 84 1.03 -11.09 -1.19
C CYS A 84 0.70 -11.12 -2.69
N GLU A 85 -0.46 -10.59 -3.05
CA GLU A 85 -0.88 -10.38 -4.44
C GLU A 85 -0.69 -8.91 -4.86
N PHE A 86 -0.61 -8.01 -3.88
CA PHE A 86 -0.53 -6.57 -4.05
C PHE A 86 0.72 -6.00 -3.39
N VAL A 87 1.43 -5.15 -4.15
CA VAL A 87 2.46 -4.24 -3.64
C VAL A 87 1.89 -2.85 -3.78
N VAL A 88 1.75 -2.10 -2.69
CA VAL A 88 1.10 -0.80 -2.70
C VAL A 88 2.12 0.27 -2.36
N VAL A 89 2.23 1.30 -3.20
CA VAL A 89 2.99 2.51 -2.86
C VAL A 89 2.12 3.38 -1.97
N PRO A 90 2.48 3.56 -0.69
CA PRO A 90 1.58 4.22 0.25
C PRO A 90 1.66 5.74 0.19
N TRP A 91 2.75 6.27 -0.35
CA TRP A 91 3.06 7.68 -0.26
C TRP A 91 4.12 8.04 -1.31
N ILE A 92 3.98 9.24 -1.86
CA ILE A 92 4.93 9.85 -2.78
C ILE A 92 5.24 11.24 -2.25
N ASP A 93 6.52 11.64 -2.29
CA ASP A 93 6.93 12.95 -1.80
C ASP A 93 6.42 14.06 -2.72
N PRO A 94 5.45 14.89 -2.28
CA PRO A 94 4.88 15.91 -3.14
C PRO A 94 5.90 16.96 -3.57
N LYS A 95 7.00 17.15 -2.82
CA LYS A 95 8.06 18.11 -3.14
C LYS A 95 9.03 17.59 -4.20
N LYS A 96 9.31 16.28 -4.22
CA LYS A 96 10.23 15.68 -5.21
C LYS A 96 9.65 15.72 -6.61
N PHE A 97 8.34 15.63 -6.71
CA PHE A 97 7.66 15.55 -7.98
C PHE A 97 7.05 16.88 -8.42
N ASP A 98 7.10 17.95 -7.61
CA ASP A 98 6.54 19.27 -7.94
C ASP A 98 5.14 19.19 -8.58
N ARG A 99 4.32 18.28 -8.06
CA ARG A 99 3.00 17.93 -8.61
C ARG A 99 3.02 17.53 -10.11
N GLN A 100 4.07 16.94 -10.62
CA GLN A 100 4.10 16.34 -11.96
C GLN A 100 3.34 15.02 -11.99
N TRP A 101 2.04 15.05 -11.69
CA TRP A 101 1.18 13.87 -11.57
C TRP A 101 1.21 12.99 -12.82
N ILE A 102 1.35 13.58 -14.01
CA ILE A 102 1.51 12.84 -15.27
C ILE A 102 2.78 11.99 -15.24
N GLY A 103 3.94 12.58 -14.88
CA GLY A 103 5.22 11.87 -14.82
C GLY A 103 5.23 10.80 -13.73
N VAL A 104 4.58 11.07 -12.59
CA VAL A 104 4.40 10.08 -11.52
C VAL A 104 3.52 8.92 -12.00
N ALA A 105 2.40 9.20 -12.65
CA ALA A 105 1.50 8.18 -13.19
C ALA A 105 2.19 7.29 -14.22
N GLN A 106 2.94 7.89 -15.15
CA GLN A 106 3.73 7.15 -16.15
C GLN A 106 4.81 6.29 -15.50
N SER A 107 5.51 6.81 -14.50
CA SER A 107 6.53 6.07 -13.76
C SER A 107 5.93 4.87 -13.00
N MET A 108 4.83 5.10 -12.28
CA MET A 108 4.08 4.05 -11.58
C MET A 108 3.53 3.01 -12.54
N SER A 109 3.03 3.41 -13.70
CA SER A 109 2.50 2.50 -14.72
C SER A 109 3.59 1.59 -15.27
N GLY A 110 4.77 2.14 -15.59
CA GLY A 110 5.92 1.33 -16.01
C GLY A 110 6.40 0.34 -14.94
N LEU A 111 6.30 0.70 -13.66
CA LEU A 111 6.57 -0.25 -12.55
C LEU A 111 5.47 -1.31 -12.42
N ALA A 112 4.21 -0.92 -12.61
CA ALA A 112 3.07 -1.84 -12.58
C ALA A 112 3.19 -2.91 -13.66
N ASP A 113 3.51 -2.52 -14.90
CA ASP A 113 3.72 -3.46 -16.01
C ASP A 113 4.83 -4.46 -15.70
N ARG A 114 5.94 -4.00 -15.10
CA ARG A 114 7.05 -4.87 -14.68
C ARG A 114 6.65 -5.83 -13.56
N LEU A 115 5.93 -5.36 -12.53
CA LEU A 115 5.43 -6.21 -11.45
C LEU A 115 4.41 -7.24 -11.96
N ARG A 116 3.62 -6.87 -12.97
CA ARG A 116 2.61 -7.75 -13.56
C ARG A 116 3.22 -9.01 -14.19
N VAL A 117 4.45 -8.92 -14.71
CA VAL A 117 5.23 -10.08 -15.21
C VAL A 117 5.53 -11.10 -14.11
N HIS A 118 5.56 -10.66 -12.85
CA HIS A 118 5.75 -11.48 -11.66
C HIS A 118 4.43 -11.83 -10.96
N ASP A 119 3.30 -11.72 -11.65
CA ASP A 119 1.99 -11.94 -11.08
C ASP A 119 1.61 -11.03 -9.88
N LEU A 120 2.27 -9.87 -9.72
CA LEU A 120 2.02 -8.91 -8.63
C LEU A 120 1.38 -7.61 -9.12
N TRP A 121 0.33 -7.15 -8.43
CA TRP A 121 -0.35 -5.90 -8.76
C TRP A 121 0.34 -4.74 -8.05
N LEU A 122 0.58 -3.65 -8.77
CA LEU A 122 1.01 -2.41 -8.13
C LEU A 122 -0.21 -1.56 -7.80
N GLY A 123 -0.32 -1.14 -6.55
CA GLY A 123 -1.33 -0.21 -6.07
C GLY A 123 -0.75 1.15 -5.72
N TYR A 124 -1.59 2.19 -5.76
CA TYR A 124 -1.30 3.48 -5.14
C TYR A 124 -2.36 3.84 -4.09
N HIS A 125 -1.91 4.15 -2.87
CA HIS A 125 -2.77 4.56 -1.76
C HIS A 125 -2.79 6.09 -1.64
N ASN A 126 -3.98 6.70 -1.72
CA ASN A 126 -4.10 8.14 -1.69
C ASN A 126 -4.10 8.73 -0.27
N HIS A 127 -3.65 9.97 -0.17
CA HIS A 127 -3.81 10.85 0.98
C HIS A 127 -4.67 12.08 0.62
N ALA A 128 -4.63 13.14 1.43
CA ALA A 128 -5.36 14.38 1.14
C ALA A 128 -4.67 15.26 0.10
N PHE A 129 -3.34 15.21 -0.02
CA PHE A 129 -2.57 16.15 -0.85
C PHE A 129 -2.77 15.89 -2.35
N GLU A 130 -3.12 14.67 -2.73
CA GLU A 130 -3.50 14.28 -4.08
C GLU A 130 -4.74 15.04 -4.56
N PHE A 131 -5.61 15.49 -3.66
CA PHE A 131 -6.81 16.25 -4.01
C PHE A 131 -6.57 17.76 -4.07
N GLU A 132 -5.35 18.23 -3.76
CA GLU A 132 -4.99 19.62 -4.02
C GLU A 132 -5.02 19.91 -5.53
N HIS A 133 -5.50 21.11 -5.88
CA HIS A 133 -5.65 21.47 -7.28
C HIS A 133 -4.31 21.87 -7.91
N GLN A 134 -4.14 21.42 -9.14
CA GLN A 134 -3.12 21.85 -10.08
C GLN A 134 -3.79 22.10 -11.43
N ASP A 135 -3.48 23.24 -12.04
CA ASP A 135 -4.07 23.64 -13.32
C ASP A 135 -5.61 23.57 -13.32
N GLY A 136 -6.22 23.87 -12.16
CA GLY A 136 -7.67 23.88 -11.97
C GLY A 136 -8.32 22.51 -11.70
N ARG A 137 -7.54 21.43 -11.56
CA ARG A 137 -8.07 20.07 -11.34
C ARG A 137 -7.37 19.35 -10.18
N PRO A 138 -8.03 18.40 -9.48
CA PRO A 138 -7.37 17.59 -8.46
C PRO A 138 -6.22 16.77 -9.07
N GLY A 139 -5.06 16.75 -8.40
CA GLY A 139 -3.92 15.94 -8.80
C GLY A 139 -4.24 14.45 -8.98
N PHE A 140 -5.12 13.92 -8.13
CA PHE A 140 -5.64 12.56 -8.18
C PHE A 140 -6.28 12.25 -9.53
N GLU A 141 -7.07 13.17 -10.09
CA GLU A 141 -7.68 12.96 -11.41
C GLU A 141 -6.62 12.96 -12.51
N ILE A 142 -5.71 13.93 -12.48
CA ILE A 142 -4.61 14.03 -13.46
C ILE A 142 -3.77 12.74 -13.42
N PHE A 143 -3.48 12.21 -12.23
CA PHE A 143 -2.75 10.96 -12.07
C PHE A 143 -3.48 9.79 -12.72
N TRP A 144 -4.74 9.55 -12.39
CA TRP A 144 -5.48 8.37 -12.86
C TRP A 144 -5.87 8.44 -14.33
N GLU A 145 -6.04 9.63 -14.92
CA GLU A 145 -6.21 9.78 -16.37
C GLU A 145 -4.95 9.43 -17.17
N ASN A 146 -3.78 9.47 -16.53
CA ASN A 146 -2.49 9.17 -17.13
C ASN A 146 -1.90 7.84 -16.62
N ALA A 147 -2.66 7.08 -15.84
CA ALA A 147 -2.27 5.77 -15.33
C ALA A 147 -2.61 4.66 -16.34
N GLY A 148 -1.75 3.64 -16.41
CA GLY A 148 -1.95 2.43 -17.19
C GLY A 148 -2.89 1.44 -16.51
N GLU A 149 -3.42 0.49 -17.28
CA GLU A 149 -4.43 -0.48 -16.83
C GLU A 149 -3.94 -1.46 -15.74
N ASN A 150 -2.63 -1.68 -15.65
CA ASN A 150 -2.03 -2.59 -14.66
C ASN A 150 -1.82 -1.93 -13.29
N LEU A 151 -2.03 -0.62 -13.17
CA LEU A 151 -1.94 0.13 -11.93
C LEU A 151 -3.33 0.26 -11.30
N ILE A 152 -3.45 -0.07 -10.01
CA ILE A 152 -4.74 -0.06 -9.30
C ILE A 152 -4.77 0.94 -8.15
N ALA A 153 -5.96 1.44 -7.82
CA ALA A 153 -6.15 2.32 -6.68
C ALA A 153 -6.41 1.52 -5.40
N GLU A 154 -5.67 1.81 -4.33
CA GLU A 154 -6.09 1.53 -2.97
C GLU A 154 -6.73 2.81 -2.40
N LEU A 155 -8.05 2.94 -2.55
CA LEU A 155 -8.73 4.18 -2.22
C LEU A 155 -8.98 4.31 -0.71
N ASP A 156 -8.35 5.28 -0.06
CA ASP A 156 -8.61 5.63 1.34
C ASP A 156 -9.71 6.70 1.43
N LEU A 157 -10.89 6.26 1.89
CA LEU A 157 -12.08 7.11 2.00
C LEU A 157 -11.95 8.20 3.07
N PHE A 158 -11.16 8.00 4.12
CA PHE A 158 -10.92 9.04 5.12
C PHE A 158 -10.11 10.17 4.49
N TRP A 159 -9.08 9.84 3.72
CA TRP A 159 -8.26 10.84 3.04
C TRP A 159 -8.99 11.54 1.89
N VAL A 160 -9.84 10.83 1.14
CA VAL A 160 -10.75 11.43 0.14
C VAL A 160 -11.67 12.46 0.82
N LYS A 161 -12.24 12.12 1.98
CA LYS A 161 -13.07 13.06 2.76
C LYS A 161 -12.27 14.26 3.24
N LYS A 162 -11.07 14.03 3.79
CA LYS A 162 -10.20 15.09 4.29
C LYS A 162 -9.70 16.02 3.18
N GLY A 163 -9.54 15.51 1.96
CA GLY A 163 -9.28 16.28 0.74
C GLY A 163 -10.49 17.08 0.23
N GLY A 164 -11.65 17.00 0.89
CA GLY A 164 -12.83 17.79 0.57
C GLY A 164 -13.74 17.19 -0.51
N MET A 165 -13.45 15.98 -0.99
CA MET A 165 -14.16 15.37 -2.12
C MET A 165 -15.50 14.71 -1.74
N ILE A 166 -15.69 14.37 -0.46
CA ILE A 166 -16.95 13.77 0.03
C ILE A 166 -17.71 14.81 0.86
N ARG A 167 -18.99 15.03 0.54
CA ARG A 167 -19.95 15.72 1.41
C ARG A 167 -21.00 14.71 1.88
N TRP A 168 -21.22 14.66 3.20
CA TRP A 168 -22.27 13.80 3.76
C TRP A 168 -23.61 14.50 3.58
N THR A 169 -24.60 13.78 3.06
CA THR A 169 -25.95 14.29 2.83
C THR A 169 -26.90 14.03 4.01
N GLY A 170 -26.40 13.47 5.12
CA GLY A 170 -27.19 12.90 6.20
C GLY A 170 -27.25 11.39 6.12
#